data_AF-A0A7V9SPG9-F1
#
_entry.id   AF-A0A7V9SPG9-F1
#
_cell.length_a   1.000
_cell.length_b   1.000
_cell.length_c   1.000
_cell.angle_alpha   90.00
_cell.angle_beta   90.00
_cell.angle_gamma   90.00
#
_symmetry.space_group_name_H-M   'P 1'
#
loop_
_entity.id
_entity.type
_entity.pdbx_description
1 polymer ?
#
loop_
_entity_poly.entity_id
_entity_poly.type
_entity_poly.pdbx_seq_one_letter_code
_entity_poly.pdbx_strand_id
1 'polypeptide(L)' 'MRATFARAVELDLAGGIHDALIAQTCVLHGVELVTLDRGQHRVALALGAASTYLLA' A
#
# COMPACT_ATOMS: atom_id res chain seq x y z
N MET A 1 8.88 5.76 8.08
CA MET A 1 8.99 6.09 6.64
C MET A 1 10.22 5.52 5.95
N ARG A 2 11.48 5.70 6.41
CA ARG A 2 12.65 5.11 5.71
C ARG A 2 12.56 3.59 5.49
N ALA A 3 12.07 2.84 6.48
CA ALA A 3 11.82 1.40 6.35
C ALA A 3 10.77 1.06 5.27
N THR A 4 9.73 1.90 5.11
CA THR A 4 8.71 1.75 4.06
C THR A 4 9.31 1.90 2.67
N PHE A 5 10.25 2.84 2.48
CA PHE A 5 10.98 2.99 1.23
C PHE A 5 11.86 1.76 0.93
N ALA A 6 12.62 1.26 1.91
CA ALA A 6 13.42 0.06 1.74
C ALA A 6 12.54 -1.15 1.38
N ARG A 7 11.39 -1.31 2.05
CA ARG A 7 10.45 -2.39 1.78
C ARG A 7 9.78 -2.28 0.42
N ALA A 8 9.46 -1.07 -0.03
CA ALA A 8 8.90 -0.84 -1.36
C ALA A 8 9.89 -1.19 -2.49
N VAL A 9 11.19 -0.97 -2.26
CA VAL A 9 12.26 -1.36 -3.18
C VAL A 9 12.47 -2.88 -3.17
N GLU A 10 12.50 -3.52 -1.98
CA GLU A 10 12.60 -4.99 -1.86
C GLU A 10 11.45 -5.73 -2.57
N LEU A 11 10.26 -5.14 -2.56
CA LEU A 11 9.07 -5.70 -3.20
C LEU A 11 8.98 -5.38 -4.70
N ASP A 12 10.00 -4.73 -5.28
CA ASP A 12 10.05 -4.29 -6.68
C ASP A 12 8.76 -3.62 -7.15
N LEU A 13 8.26 -2.67 -6.35
CA LEU A 13 6.96 -2.04 -6.62
C LEU A 13 6.96 -1.10 -7.85
N ALA A 14 8.01 -1.11 -8.68
CA ALA A 14 8.11 -0.43 -9.98
C ALA A 14 7.54 1.00 -10.02
N GLY A 15 7.75 1.80 -8.95
CA GLY A 15 7.25 3.17 -8.83
C GLY A 15 6.12 3.37 -7.81
N GLY A 16 5.58 2.32 -7.20
CA GLY A 16 4.51 2.33 -6.18
C GLY A 16 4.92 2.85 -4.80
N ILE A 17 5.93 3.72 -4.70
CA ILE A 17 6.37 4.29 -3.41
C ILE A 17 5.25 5.11 -2.76
N HIS A 18 4.47 5.84 -3.57
CA HIS A 18 3.34 6.60 -3.06
C HIS A 18 2.27 5.68 -2.48
N ASP A 19 1.97 4.57 -3.17
CA ASP A 19 1.02 3.56 -2.69
C ASP A 19 1.50 2.90 -1.39
N ALA A 20 2.80 2.63 -1.29
CA ALA A 20 3.40 2.10 -0.07
C ALA A 20 3.28 3.08 1.11
N LEU A 21 3.50 4.37 0.87
CA LEU A 21 3.34 5.41 1.89
C LEU A 21 1.87 5.57 2.32
N ILE A 22 0.94 5.53 1.36
CA ILE A 22 -0.51 5.59 1.62
C ILE A 22 -0.92 4.38 2.48
N ALA A 23 -0.57 3.16 2.05
CA ALA A 23 -0.86 1.93 2.78
C ALA A 23 -0.28 1.93 4.20
N GLN A 24 0.96 2.38 4.37
CA GLN A 24 1.57 2.45 5.69
C GLN A 24 0.89 3.49 6.59
N THR A 25 0.46 4.61 6.02
CA THR A 25 -0.32 5.63 6.74
C THR A 25 -1.66 5.05 7.19
N CYS A 26 -2.35 4.30 6.33
CA CYS A 26 -3.58 3.61 6.69
C CYS A 26 -3.37 2.66 7.88
N VAL A 27 -2.31 1.84 7.86
CA VAL A 27 -1.96 0.96 8.99
C VAL A 27 -1.70 1.75 10.28
N LEU A 28 -0.90 2.81 10.21
CA LEU A 28 -0.55 3.63 11.38
C LEU A 28 -1.77 4.27 12.05
N HIS A 29 -2.77 4.64 11.25
CA HIS A 29 -3.99 5.26 11.74
C HIS A 29 -5.14 4.28 11.96
N GLY A 30 -4.94 2.99 11.69
CA GLY A 30 -5.97 1.95 11.83
C GLY A 30 -7.17 2.17 10.90
N VAL A 31 -6.95 2.76 9.72
CA VAL A 31 -8.00 3.01 8.72
C VAL A 31 -7.85 2.08 7.53
N GLU A 32 -8.97 1.75 6.90
CA GLU A 32 -8.99 0.93 5.69
C GLU A 32 -8.64 1.76 4.44
N LEU A 33 -7.88 1.18 3.51
CA LEU A 33 -7.65 1.76 2.19
C LEU A 33 -8.68 1.26 1.18
N VAL A 34 -9.61 2.12 0.79
CA VAL A 34 -10.54 1.86 -0.32
C VAL A 34 -9.97 2.46 -1.61
N THR A 35 -9.85 1.67 -2.67
CA THR A 35 -9.23 2.12 -3.92
C THR A 35 -9.87 1.51 -5.17
N LEU A 36 -9.75 2.25 -6.28
CA LEU A 36 -10.08 1.81 -7.63
C LEU A 36 -8.84 1.35 -8.41
N ASP A 37 -7.65 1.47 -7.82
CA ASP A 37 -6.40 1.06 -8.44
C ASP A 37 -5.99 -0.34 -7.96
N ARG A 38 -5.91 -1.30 -8.89
CA ARG A 38 -5.56 -2.69 -8.60
C ARG A 38 -4.12 -2.82 -8.09
N GLY A 39 -3.20 -2.00 -8.58
CA GLY A 39 -1.80 -1.98 -8.15
C GLY A 39 -1.68 -1.53 -6.71
N GLN A 40 -2.31 -0.39 -6.38
CA GLN A 40 -2.35 0.14 -5.02
C GLN A 40 -2.98 -0.86 -4.04
N HIS A 41 -4.08 -1.52 -4.43
CA HIS A 41 -4.69 -2.57 -3.60
C HIS A 41 -3.70 -3.70 -3.30
N ARG A 42 -2.97 -4.20 -4.32
CA ARG A 42 -1.96 -5.25 -4.14
C ARG A 42 -0.82 -4.80 -3.22
N VAL A 43 -0.35 -3.56 -3.36
CA VAL A 43 0.69 -2.98 -2.49
C VAL A 43 0.19 -2.91 -1.04
N ALA A 44 -1.04 -2.44 -0.84
CA ALA A 44 -1.63 -2.32 0.48
C ALA A 44 -1.72 -3.67 1.20
N LEU A 45 -2.19 -4.71 0.51
CA LEU A 45 -2.22 -6.08 1.04
C LEU A 45 -0.81 -6.60 1.35
N ALA A 46 0.17 -6.36 0.48
CA ALA A 46 1.56 -6.79 0.69
C ALA A 46 2.21 -6.12 1.92
N LEU A 47 1.74 -4.94 2.31
CA LEU A 47 2.20 -4.20 3.49
C LEU A 47 1.33 -4.41 4.73
N GLY A 48 0.35 -5.32 4.67
CA GLY A 48 -0.52 -5.67 5.78
C GLY A 48 -1.62 -4.64 6.09
N ALA A 49 -1.89 -3.71 5.17
CA ALA A 49 -3.01 -2.80 5.31
C ALA A 49 -4.33 -3.51 4.97
N ALA A 50 -5.38 -3.24 5.74
CA ALA A 50 -6.74 -3.55 5.31
C ALA A 50 -7.05 -2.72 4.06
N SER A 51 -7.53 -3.37 3.00
CA SER A 51 -7.85 -2.69 1.75
C SER A 51 -9.00 -3.35 1.00
N THR A 52 -9.87 -2.53 0.42
CA THR A 52 -10.95 -2.95 -0.48
C THR A 52 -10.70 -2.39 -1.88
N TYR A 53 -10.77 -3.26 -2.88
CA TYR A 53 -10.75 -2.91 -4.31
C TYR A 53 -12.17 -2.91 -4.86
N LEU A 54 -12.67 -1.75 -5.28
CA LEU A 54 -14.08 -1.56 -5.62
C LEU A 54 -14.47 -2.03 -7.04
N LEU A 55 -13.51 -2.44 -7.86
CA LEU A 55 -13.76 -2.92 -9.22
C LEU A 55 -13.53 -4.44 -9.36
N ALA A 56 -13.74 -5.18 -8.26
CA ALA A 56 -13.71 -6.64 -8.22
C ALA A 56 -15.00 -7.24 -8.80
#